data_AF-X1HE77-F1
#
_entry.id   AF-X1HE77-F1
#
_cell.length_a   1.000
_cell.length_b   1.000
_cell.length_c   1.000
_cell.angle_alpha   90.00
_cell.angle_beta   90.00
_cell.angle_gamma   90.00
#
_symmetry.space_group_name_H-M   'P 1'
#
loop_
_entity.id
_entity.type
_entity.pdbx_description
1 polymer ?
#
loop_
_entity_poly.entity_id
_entity_poly.type
_entity_poly.pdbx_seq_one_letter_code
_entity_poly.pdbx_strand_id
1 'polypeptide(L)' 'MVNEVQKVYRSQGVNINDKHIETIAHQMLTKVCIDSSGDTELVPGELLDRFRYEDINAKVLAEGGEPATAH' A
#
# COMPACT_ATOMS: atom_id res chain seq x y z
N MET A 1 32.96 -16.59 28.58
CA MET A 1 31.73 -15.99 29.12
C MET A 1 31.47 -14.67 28.39
N VAL A 2 31.24 -14.75 27.08
CA VAL A 2 30.93 -13.63 26.19
C VAL A 2 29.98 -14.16 25.13
N ASN A 3 28.84 -14.64 25.60
CA ASN A 3 27.74 -15.09 24.76
C ASN A 3 26.46 -14.37 25.16
N GLU A 4 26.59 -13.11 25.57
CA GLU A 4 25.47 -12.17 25.63
C GLU A 4 25.32 -11.52 24.26
N VAL A 5 25.17 -12.42 23.29
CA VAL A 5 24.53 -12.16 22.03
C VAL A 5 23.09 -11.89 22.39
N GLN A 6 22.73 -10.62 22.47
CA GLN A 6 21.51 -10.16 21.82
C GLN A 6 21.59 -8.67 21.61
N LYS A 7 22.11 -8.36 20.41
CA LYS A 7 21.56 -7.35 19.51
C LYS A 7 20.82 -6.24 20.24
N VAL A 8 21.64 -5.33 20.76
CA VAL A 8 21.38 -3.91 20.78
C VAL A 8 20.36 -3.58 19.69
N TYR A 9 19.19 -3.10 20.10
CA TYR A 9 18.20 -2.44 19.27
C TYR A 9 18.90 -1.44 18.36
N ARG A 10 19.35 -1.88 17.18
CA ARG A 10 19.83 -1.00 16.14
C ARG A 10 18.65 -0.70 15.23
N SER A 11 18.16 0.52 15.43
CA SER A 11 17.54 1.33 14.39
C SER A 11 16.12 0.93 14.02
N GLN A 12 15.17 1.29 14.88
CA GLN A 12 14.05 2.07 14.38
C GLN A 12 14.62 3.33 13.75
N GLY A 13 14.88 3.29 12.45
CA GLY A 13 15.56 4.39 11.79
C GLY A 13 16.13 3.95 10.46
N VAL A 14 15.30 4.13 9.43
CA VAL A 14 15.74 4.24 8.03
C VAL A 14 16.12 2.90 7.37
N ASN A 15 15.14 2.02 7.16
CA ASN A 15 15.18 1.05 6.06
C ASN A 15 14.08 1.30 5.01
N ILE A 16 13.37 2.42 5.13
CA ILE A 16 12.33 2.87 4.19
C ILE A 16 12.96 3.61 3.00
N ASN A 17 14.13 4.25 3.16
CA ASN A 17 14.59 5.22 2.16
C ASN A 17 15.06 4.60 0.82
N ASP A 18 15.67 3.40 0.82
CA ASP A 18 16.27 2.87 -0.42
C ASP A 18 15.33 2.01 -1.29
N LYS A 19 14.24 1.46 -0.75
CA LYS A 19 13.22 0.74 -1.56
C LYS A 19 12.01 1.60 -1.94
N HIS A 20 11.76 2.71 -1.25
CA HIS A 20 10.57 3.53 -1.51
C HIS A 20 10.74 4.46 -2.71
N ILE A 21 11.93 5.04 -2.94
CA ILE A 21 12.12 5.95 -4.09
C ILE A 21 12.11 5.20 -5.44
N GLU A 22 12.54 3.94 -5.47
CA GLU A 22 12.48 3.12 -6.69
C GLU A 22 11.05 2.68 -7.04
N THR A 23 10.20 2.43 -6.02
CA THR A 23 8.78 2.09 -6.23
C THR A 23 7.96 3.31 -6.67
N ILE A 24 8.33 4.52 -6.23
CA ILE A 24 7.64 5.77 -6.62
C ILE A 24 7.88 6.14 -8.09
N ALA A 25 8.97 5.68 -8.71
CA ALA A 25 9.23 5.94 -10.14
C ALA A 25 8.33 5.13 -11.10
N HIS A 26 7.80 3.98 -10.66
CA HIS A 26 6.75 3.24 -11.39
C HIS A 26 5.37 3.89 -11.27
N GLN A 27 5.24 4.96 -10.48
CA GLN A 27 4.00 5.41 -9.90
C GLN A 27 3.15 6.34 -10.79
N MET A 28 3.54 6.56 -12.05
CA MET A 28 3.09 7.76 -12.76
C MET A 28 1.96 7.63 -13.78
N LEU A 29 1.53 6.48 -14.31
CA LEU A 29 0.62 6.52 -15.50
C LEU A 29 -0.41 5.38 -15.63
N THR A 30 -1.15 5.03 -14.59
CA THR A 30 -2.35 4.19 -14.83
C THR A 30 -3.48 4.61 -13.90
N LYS A 31 -4.46 5.31 -14.49
CA LYS A 31 -5.78 5.47 -13.88
C LYS A 31 -6.60 4.23 -14.20
N VAL A 32 -7.34 3.75 -13.21
CA VAL A 32 -8.26 2.62 -13.33
C VAL A 32 -9.68 3.12 -13.15
N CYS A 33 -10.63 2.52 -13.86
CA CYS A 33 -12.04 2.83 -13.70
C CYS A 33 -12.63 1.86 -12.68
N ILE A 34 -13.19 2.40 -11.59
CA ILE A 34 -13.79 1.57 -10.55
C ILE A 34 -15.04 0.89 -11.13
N ASP A 35 -15.11 -0.43 -11.01
CA ASP A 35 -16.25 -1.23 -11.44
C ASP A 35 -17.22 -1.47 -10.27
N SER A 36 -16.68 -1.76 -9.08
CA SER A 36 -17.44 -2.01 -7.86
C SER A 36 -16.69 -1.46 -6.64
N SER A 37 -17.42 -0.85 -5.70
CA SER A 37 -16.84 -0.20 -4.52
C SER A 37 -16.48 -1.17 -3.40
N GLY A 38 -17.13 -2.35 -3.32
CA GLY A 38 -17.03 -3.21 -2.13
C GLY A 38 -17.39 -2.42 -0.85
N ASP A 39 -16.61 -2.60 0.21
CA ASP A 39 -16.66 -1.83 1.46
C ASP A 39 -15.77 -0.57 1.44
N THR A 40 -15.19 -0.22 0.29
CA THR A 40 -14.41 1.02 0.15
C THR A 40 -15.30 2.24 -0.06
N GLU A 41 -14.75 3.42 0.16
CA GLU A 41 -15.40 4.70 -0.13
C GLU A 41 -15.37 5.09 -1.62
N LEU A 42 -14.97 4.17 -2.51
CA LEU A 42 -14.82 4.44 -3.94
C LEU A 42 -16.16 4.44 -4.68
N VAL A 43 -16.26 5.26 -5.73
CA VAL A 43 -17.48 5.37 -6.52
C VAL A 43 -17.33 4.58 -7.83
N PRO A 44 -18.24 3.62 -8.14
CA PRO A 44 -18.26 2.95 -9.44
C PRO A 44 -18.38 3.94 -10.59
N GLY A 45 -17.55 3.77 -11.62
CA GLY A 45 -17.44 4.69 -12.76
C GLY A 45 -16.47 5.86 -12.54
N GLU A 46 -15.90 6.01 -11.34
CA GLU A 46 -14.86 7.00 -11.10
C GLU A 46 -13.50 6.51 -11.65
N LEU A 47 -12.74 7.44 -12.22
CA LEU A 47 -11.35 7.21 -12.61
C LEU A 47 -10.42 7.59 -11.47
N LEU A 48 -9.82 6.58 -10.84
CA LEU A 48 -8.89 6.76 -9.73
C LEU A 48 -7.49 6.32 -10.13
N ASP A 49 -6.47 6.97 -9.59
CA ASP A 49 -5.09 6.51 -9.74
C ASP A 49 -4.94 5.10 -9.15
N ARG A 50 -4.33 4.18 -9.90
CA ARG A 50 -4.14 2.78 -9.50
C ARG A 50 -3.52 2.65 -8.10
N PHE A 51 -2.59 3.52 -7.75
CA PHE A 51 -1.95 3.51 -6.43
C PHE A 51 -2.90 3.91 -5.30
N ARG A 52 -3.79 4.88 -5.55
CA ARG A 52 -4.82 5.25 -4.58
C ARG A 52 -5.82 4.11 -4.41
N TYR A 53 -6.23 3.49 -5.52
CA TYR A 53 -7.06 2.30 -5.51
C TYR A 53 -6.41 1.16 -4.68
N GLU A 54 -5.13 0.87 -4.90
CA GLU A 54 -4.40 -0.15 -4.16
C GLU A 54 -4.23 0.18 -2.67
N ASP A 55 -3.95 1.44 -2.30
CA ASP A 55 -3.86 1.88 -0.89
C ASP A 55 -5.19 1.73 -0.14
N ILE A 56 -6.29 2.14 -0.76
CA ILE A 56 -7.63 2.06 -0.18
C ILE A 56 -8.04 0.60 -0.02
N ASN A 57 -7.82 -0.22 -1.04
CA ASN A 57 -8.09 -1.66 -0.96
C ASN A 57 -7.24 -2.35 0.11
N ALA A 58 -5.96 -1.99 0.25
CA ALA A 58 -5.09 -2.56 1.26
C ALA A 58 -5.58 -2.23 2.68
N LYS A 59 -6.12 -1.03 2.91
CA LYS A 59 -6.75 -0.64 4.19
C LYS A 59 -8.00 -1.45 4.48
N VAL A 60 -8.94 -1.50 3.54
CA VAL A 60 -10.19 -2.25 3.72
C VAL A 60 -9.93 -3.74 3.95
N LEU A 61 -8.97 -4.33 3.22
CA LEU A 61 -8.57 -5.72 3.43
C LEU A 61 -7.94 -5.96 4.80
N ALA A 62 -7.15 -5.00 5.31
CA ALA A 62 -6.58 -5.07 6.66
C ALA A 62 -7.66 -4.97 7.77
N GLU A 63 -8.75 -4.26 7.49
CA GLU A 63 -9.93 -4.17 8.35
C GLU A 63 -10.87 -5.39 8.19
N GLY A 64 -10.59 -6.27 7.22
CA GLY A 64 -11.35 -7.50 6.95
C GLY A 64 -12.59 -7.29 6.06
N GLY A 65 -12.72 -6.14 5.41
CA GLY A 65 -13.80 -5.84 4.48
C GLY A 65 -13.50 -6.27 3.04
N GLU A 66 -14.49 -6.09 2.17
CA GLU A 66 -14.40 -6.44 0.75
C GLU A 66 -13.75 -5.29 -0.07
N PRO A 67 -12.61 -5.54 -0.76
CA PRO A 67 -11.95 -4.51 -1.56
C PRO A 67 -12.76 -4.13 -2.81
N ALA A 68 -12.55 -2.92 -3.32
CA ALA A 68 -13.09 -2.48 -4.59
C ALA A 68 -12.48 -3.24 -5.77
N THR A 69 -13.19 -3.28 -6.90
CA THR A 69 -12.73 -3.85 -8.18
C THR A 69 -12.65 -2.76 -9.24
N ALA A 70 -11.65 -2.80 -10.13
CA ALA A 70 -11.44 -1.81 -11.19
C ALA A 70 -10.82 -2.45 -12.45
N HIS A 71 -10.97 -1.78 -13.61
CA HIS A 71 -10.38 -2.18 -14.90
C HIS A 71 -9.51 -1.08 -15.54
#